data_AF-A0A7S4VJ30-F1
#
_entry.id   AF-A0A7S4VJ30-F1
#
_cell.length_a   1.000
_cell.length_b   1.000
_cell.length_c   1.000
_cell.angle_alpha   90.00
_cell.angle_beta   90.00
_cell.angle_gamma   90.00
#
_symmetry.space_group_name_H-M   'P 1'
#
loop_
_entity.id
_entity.type
_entity.pdbx_description
1 polymer ?
#
loop_
_entity_poly.entity_id
_entity_poly.type
_entity_poly.pdbx_seq_one_letter_code
_entity_poly.pdbx_strand_id
1 'polypeptide(L)'
;CELRCRPPFVGAGGQAECPVDNVDPSAELRLVAFPQCSLPSSCGPRGASATQGGYAVAPDGGGWRCAAGYAGRASWSCVVGLDCNASTVLTGCEPLAPCAPLPAPALPGTLCRYVVSACAAGLPPNGSCGVLCPAPFVGRAGAAACPADNTDAARAPRLTVSPECRCPDPAVPPVGYVLTRDGWTCAEGYRGRAAKVCRCNAAAPVLEGCSAPVPCDIEGFQDTDARAGVISGRVFFGPARFAGALNEGGINGYAVFLGDRCGATLGQALAAVQVAPGPWPDRCCRSDAYSATVPATALPAGAETLVVAALTPSGRSPEQVMVTINDDDTGGSSSSSSSSNDTGGFVPVGVHSAAQRAGGLWWVAAGLPTVAAAVAVELAALPPG
;
A
#
# COMPACT_ATOMS: atom_id res chain seq x y z
N CYS A 1 -82.99 -4.15 21.62
CA CYS A 1 -81.77 -4.62 22.31
C CYS A 1 -80.71 -3.52 22.35
N GLU A 2 -80.07 -3.33 23.50
CA GLU A 2 -78.92 -2.42 23.64
C GLU A 2 -77.65 -3.15 23.19
N LEU A 3 -76.86 -2.52 22.33
CA LEU A 3 -75.55 -3.02 21.91
C LEU A 3 -74.48 -2.28 22.73
N ARG A 4 -73.60 -3.02 23.42
CA ARG A 4 -72.48 -2.42 24.15
C ARG A 4 -71.17 -2.70 23.43
N CYS A 5 -70.23 -1.77 23.53
CA CYS A 5 -68.87 -2.03 23.10
C CYS A 5 -68.32 -3.19 23.93
N ARG A 6 -67.87 -4.23 23.23
CA ARG A 6 -67.19 -5.34 23.88
C ARG A 6 -65.86 -4.80 24.45
N PRO A 7 -65.50 -5.10 25.71
CA PRO A 7 -64.16 -4.80 26.21
C PRO A 7 -63.10 -5.29 25.20
N PRO A 8 -62.00 -4.54 24.97
CA PRO A 8 -61.57 -3.35 25.68
C PRO A 8 -62.12 -2.04 25.05
N PHE A 9 -62.96 -2.12 24.03
CA PHE A 9 -63.47 -0.95 23.33
C PHE A 9 -64.40 -0.13 24.23
N VAL A 10 -64.25 1.19 24.16
CA VAL A 10 -65.06 2.15 24.89
C VAL A 10 -65.77 3.09 23.91
N GLY A 11 -66.94 3.56 24.31
CA GLY A 11 -67.71 4.51 23.51
C GLY A 11 -69.20 4.39 23.70
N ALA A 12 -69.96 5.07 22.85
CA ALA A 12 -71.41 5.03 22.89
C ALA A 12 -71.91 3.69 22.35
N GLY A 13 -72.74 3.00 23.15
CA GLY A 13 -73.45 1.81 22.71
C GLY A 13 -74.41 2.10 21.55
N GLY A 14 -74.86 1.04 20.87
CA GLY A 14 -75.82 1.09 19.79
C GLY A 14 -77.19 0.56 20.22
N GLN A 15 -78.15 0.60 19.30
CA GLN A 15 -79.47 0.01 19.50
C GLN A 15 -79.85 -0.81 18.28
N ALA A 16 -80.43 -1.98 18.53
CA ALA A 16 -80.96 -2.86 17.50
C ALA A 16 -82.40 -3.25 17.86
N GLU A 17 -83.28 -3.32 16.87
CA GLU A 17 -84.68 -3.65 17.07
C GLU A 17 -85.09 -4.77 16.12
N CYS A 18 -85.99 -5.65 16.58
CA CYS A 18 -86.65 -6.60 15.69
C CYS A 18 -87.79 -5.87 14.98
N PRO A 19 -87.90 -5.92 13.65
CA PRO A 19 -89.05 -5.36 12.94
C PRO A 19 -90.36 -5.93 13.51
N VAL A 20 -91.35 -5.07 13.72
CA VAL A 20 -92.63 -5.45 14.37
C VAL A 20 -93.41 -6.52 13.61
N ASP A 21 -93.18 -6.64 12.30
CA ASP A 21 -93.84 -7.62 11.42
C ASP A 21 -92.96 -8.84 11.12
N ASN A 22 -91.90 -9.07 11.89
CA ASN A 22 -91.00 -10.19 11.64
C ASN A 22 -91.63 -11.54 12.02
N VAL A 23 -91.99 -12.33 11.02
CA VAL A 23 -92.47 -13.71 11.16
C VAL A 23 -91.39 -14.76 10.88
N ASP A 24 -90.19 -14.33 10.47
CA ASP A 24 -89.06 -15.20 10.17
C ASP A 24 -88.12 -15.28 11.39
N PRO A 25 -88.00 -16.44 12.04
CA PRO A 25 -87.10 -16.62 13.18
C PRO A 25 -85.62 -16.48 12.83
N SER A 26 -85.27 -16.47 11.54
CA SER A 26 -83.91 -16.26 11.04
C SER A 26 -83.62 -14.81 10.61
N ALA A 27 -84.61 -13.91 10.66
CA ALA A 27 -84.39 -12.53 10.28
C ALA A 27 -83.43 -11.81 11.25
N GLU A 28 -82.49 -11.07 10.67
CA GLU A 28 -81.49 -10.32 11.41
C GLU A 28 -82.12 -9.09 12.10
N LEU A 29 -81.57 -8.71 13.25
CA LEU A 29 -81.98 -7.50 13.95
C LEU A 29 -81.64 -6.25 13.11
N ARG A 30 -82.57 -5.31 13.03
CA ARG A 30 -82.34 -4.01 12.37
C ARG A 30 -81.56 -3.10 13.31
N LEU A 31 -80.38 -2.67 12.89
CA LEU A 31 -79.60 -1.67 13.62
C LEU A 31 -80.26 -0.29 13.50
N VAL A 32 -80.68 0.28 14.64
CA VAL A 32 -81.28 1.63 14.75
C VAL A 32 -80.19 2.67 14.99
N ALA A 33 -79.15 2.31 15.76
CA ALA A 33 -77.97 3.13 15.98
C ALA A 33 -76.72 2.24 16.03
N PHE A 34 -75.72 2.57 15.22
CA PHE A 34 -74.43 1.86 15.23
C PHE A 34 -73.61 2.26 16.47
N PRO A 35 -73.04 1.30 17.21
CA PRO A 35 -72.17 1.62 18.33
C PRO A 35 -70.89 2.31 17.86
N GLN A 36 -70.47 3.36 18.54
CA GLN A 36 -69.24 4.12 18.26
C GLN A 36 -68.13 3.64 19.18
N CYS A 37 -67.61 2.45 18.89
CA CYS A 37 -66.59 1.80 19.71
C CYS A 37 -65.19 2.20 19.24
N SER A 38 -64.40 2.76 20.16
CA SER A 38 -63.01 3.13 19.93
C SER A 38 -62.12 2.46 20.97
N LEU A 39 -60.83 2.34 20.68
CA LEU A 39 -59.89 1.88 21.70
C LEU A 39 -59.73 2.98 22.76
N PRO A 40 -59.64 2.61 24.05
CA PRO A 40 -59.50 3.56 25.12
C PRO A 40 -58.19 4.33 24.97
N SER A 41 -58.19 5.60 25.39
CA SER A 41 -56.99 6.47 25.37
C SER A 41 -55.83 5.92 26.21
N SER A 42 -56.07 4.90 27.03
CA SER A 42 -55.07 4.14 27.79
C SER A 42 -54.12 3.30 26.92
N CYS A 43 -54.46 3.05 25.64
CA CYS A 43 -53.52 2.50 24.65
C CYS A 43 -52.42 3.48 24.23
N GLY A 44 -52.50 4.75 24.69
CA GLY A 44 -51.52 5.78 24.37
C GLY A 44 -50.40 5.90 25.42
N PRO A 45 -49.40 6.76 25.17
CA PRO A 45 -48.28 7.00 26.09
C PRO A 45 -48.70 7.50 27.49
N ARG A 46 -49.94 7.98 27.66
CA ARG A 46 -50.46 8.55 28.91
C ARG A 46 -50.75 7.54 30.03
N GLY A 47 -50.57 6.24 29.80
CA GLY A 47 -50.77 5.20 30.84
C GLY A 47 -49.61 4.22 31.00
N ALA A 48 -48.55 4.36 30.19
CA ALA A 48 -47.45 3.39 30.18
C ALA A 48 -46.31 3.81 31.13
N SER A 49 -45.61 2.81 31.67
CA SER A 49 -44.41 3.03 32.48
C SER A 49 -43.34 3.80 31.67
N ALA A 50 -42.58 4.67 32.33
CA ALA A 50 -41.69 5.64 31.69
C ALA A 50 -40.59 5.01 30.80
N THR A 51 -40.29 3.72 30.97
CA THR A 51 -39.33 2.97 30.15
C THR A 51 -39.81 1.54 29.94
N GLN A 52 -40.03 1.16 28.68
CA GLN A 52 -40.35 -0.22 28.31
C GLN A 52 -39.52 -0.60 27.08
N GLY A 53 -38.66 -1.61 27.19
CA GLY A 53 -38.04 -2.29 26.05
C GLY A 53 -37.37 -1.41 24.98
N GLY A 54 -36.68 -0.33 25.38
CA GLY A 54 -36.02 0.59 24.45
C GLY A 54 -36.84 1.80 24.01
N TYR A 55 -38.01 2.02 24.61
CA TYR A 55 -38.88 3.17 24.36
C TYR A 55 -39.02 4.02 25.62
N ALA A 56 -39.17 5.33 25.43
CA ALA A 56 -39.45 6.32 26.47
C ALA A 56 -40.54 7.28 25.99
N VAL A 57 -41.33 7.82 26.91
CA VAL A 57 -42.32 8.84 26.59
C VAL A 57 -41.60 10.13 26.16
N ALA A 58 -42.09 10.77 25.10
CA ALA A 58 -41.55 12.05 24.63
C ALA A 58 -41.82 13.14 25.71
N PRO A 59 -40.91 14.12 25.90
CA PRO A 59 -41.05 15.11 26.98
C PRO A 59 -42.33 15.97 26.91
N ASP A 60 -42.89 16.12 25.71
CA ASP A 60 -44.13 16.85 25.43
C ASP A 60 -45.40 16.01 25.70
N GLY A 61 -45.24 14.73 26.06
CA GLY A 61 -46.34 13.78 26.23
C GLY A 61 -47.08 13.44 24.92
N GLY A 62 -46.53 13.85 23.77
CA GLY A 62 -47.15 13.73 22.44
C GLY A 62 -46.92 12.38 21.76
N GLY A 63 -46.06 11.53 22.30
CA GLY A 63 -45.72 10.26 21.67
C GLY A 63 -44.63 9.47 22.39
N TRP A 64 -44.11 8.48 21.67
CA TRP A 64 -42.98 7.65 22.08
C TRP A 64 -41.71 8.08 21.34
N ARG A 65 -40.57 7.94 21.99
CA ARG A 65 -39.22 8.07 21.41
C ARG A 65 -38.37 6.87 21.82
N CYS A 66 -37.27 6.65 21.12
CA CYS A 66 -36.31 5.64 21.55
C CYS A 66 -35.63 6.07 22.87
N ALA A 67 -35.47 5.12 23.78
CA ALA A 67 -34.77 5.30 25.04
C ALA A 67 -33.25 5.42 24.81
N ALA A 68 -32.51 5.82 25.84
CA ALA A 68 -31.05 5.86 25.77
C ALA A 68 -30.48 4.48 25.38
N GLY A 69 -29.56 4.44 24.43
CA GLY A 69 -29.02 3.19 23.88
C GLY A 69 -29.81 2.59 22.70
N TYR A 70 -30.86 3.26 22.23
CA TYR A 70 -31.68 2.84 21.10
C TYR A 70 -31.81 3.96 20.06
N ALA A 71 -31.94 3.60 18.79
CA ALA A 71 -32.21 4.54 17.70
C ALA A 71 -33.28 4.00 16.75
N GLY A 72 -33.77 4.89 15.88
CA GLY A 72 -34.84 4.60 14.93
C GLY A 72 -36.03 5.55 15.10
N ARG A 73 -37.17 5.15 14.55
CA ARG A 73 -38.41 5.91 14.62
C ARG A 73 -39.42 5.12 15.43
N ALA A 74 -39.58 5.49 16.69
CA ALA A 74 -40.60 4.93 17.56
C ALA A 74 -41.99 5.06 16.92
N SER A 75 -42.67 3.94 16.79
CA SER A 75 -44.05 3.86 16.39
C SER A 75 -44.80 2.95 17.36
N TRP A 76 -46.11 3.15 17.44
CA TRP A 76 -46.95 2.36 18.33
C TRP A 76 -48.27 2.03 17.64
N SER A 77 -48.83 0.88 17.97
CA SER A 77 -50.18 0.48 17.61
C SER A 77 -50.84 -0.15 18.83
N CYS A 78 -52.17 -0.12 18.87
CA CYS A 78 -52.92 -0.87 19.88
C CYS A 78 -53.54 -2.10 19.23
N VAL A 79 -53.19 -3.27 19.73
CA VAL A 79 -53.71 -4.56 19.25
C VAL A 79 -54.63 -5.15 20.31
N VAL A 80 -55.73 -5.74 19.89
CA VAL A 80 -56.66 -6.44 20.78
C VAL A 80 -56.40 -7.94 20.67
N GLY A 81 -56.04 -8.57 21.79
CA GLY A 81 -55.82 -10.01 21.87
C GLY A 81 -57.10 -10.83 21.83
N LEU A 82 -56.97 -12.14 21.69
CA LEU A 82 -58.10 -13.10 21.73
C LEU A 82 -58.83 -13.09 23.09
N ASP A 83 -58.13 -12.66 24.14
CA ASP A 83 -58.64 -12.43 25.49
C ASP A 83 -59.40 -11.11 25.64
N CYS A 84 -59.60 -10.36 24.54
CA CYS A 84 -60.23 -9.04 24.55
C CYS A 84 -59.47 -8.01 25.40
N ASN A 85 -58.16 -8.21 25.58
CA ASN A 85 -57.30 -7.22 26.22
C ASN A 85 -56.59 -6.37 25.17
N ALA A 86 -56.57 -5.06 25.39
CA ALA A 86 -55.85 -4.12 24.53
C ALA A 86 -54.40 -4.03 25.01
N SER A 87 -53.46 -4.28 24.10
CA SER A 87 -52.03 -4.14 24.37
C SER A 87 -51.40 -3.13 23.43
N THR A 88 -50.53 -2.28 23.98
CA THR A 88 -49.72 -1.36 23.19
C THR A 88 -48.52 -2.12 22.63
N VAL A 89 -48.39 -2.14 21.31
CA VAL A 89 -47.24 -2.72 20.62
C VAL A 89 -46.37 -1.58 20.12
N LEU A 90 -45.12 -1.58 20.57
CA LEU A 90 -44.11 -0.59 20.20
C LEU A 90 -43.15 -1.20 19.17
N THR A 91 -42.87 -0.47 18.10
CA THR A 91 -41.94 -0.90 17.05
C THR A 91 -41.04 0.26 16.59
N GLY A 92 -39.94 -0.06 15.92
CA GLY A 92 -39.08 0.93 15.27
C GLY A 92 -37.97 1.55 16.13
N CYS A 93 -37.81 1.14 17.40
CA CYS A 93 -36.58 1.41 18.16
C CYS A 93 -35.75 0.13 18.28
N GLU A 94 -34.53 0.19 17.75
CA GLU A 94 -33.56 -0.89 17.81
C GLU A 94 -32.36 -0.48 18.67
N PRO A 95 -31.70 -1.45 19.36
CA PRO A 95 -30.50 -1.14 20.11
C PRO A 95 -29.43 -0.52 19.21
N LEU A 96 -28.75 0.49 19.72
CA LEU A 96 -27.57 1.01 19.07
C LEU A 96 -26.50 -0.08 18.98
N ALA A 97 -25.93 -0.24 17.79
CA ALA A 97 -24.89 -1.21 17.51
C ALA A 97 -23.58 -0.49 17.17
N PRO A 98 -22.43 -1.01 17.63
CA PRO A 98 -21.14 -0.53 17.13
C PRO A 98 -21.05 -0.82 15.62
N CYS A 99 -20.32 0.03 14.90
CA CYS A 99 -19.98 -0.26 13.52
C CYS A 99 -19.01 -1.46 13.45
N ALA A 100 -19.12 -2.22 12.37
CA ALA A 100 -18.16 -3.27 12.03
C ALA A 100 -16.74 -2.69 11.93
N PRO A 101 -15.68 -3.50 12.09
CA PRO A 101 -14.32 -3.07 11.77
C PRO A 101 -14.23 -2.48 10.37
N LEU A 102 -13.48 -1.38 10.20
CA LEU A 102 -13.28 -0.80 8.87
C LEU A 102 -12.53 -1.81 8.00
N PRO A 103 -13.15 -2.37 6.93
CA PRO A 103 -12.50 -3.42 6.17
C PRO A 103 -11.32 -2.82 5.41
N ALA A 104 -10.16 -3.45 5.55
CA ALA A 104 -8.94 -3.06 4.88
C ALA A 104 -9.08 -2.87 3.33
N PRO A 105 -9.93 -3.62 2.59
CA PRO A 105 -10.18 -3.38 1.17
C PRO A 105 -11.14 -2.22 0.82
N ALA A 106 -11.72 -1.50 1.79
CA ALA A 106 -12.64 -0.38 1.50
C ALA A 106 -11.94 0.87 0.93
N LEU A 107 -10.61 0.91 0.94
CA LEU A 107 -9.83 2.01 0.38
C LEU A 107 -9.24 1.57 -0.98
N PRO A 108 -9.57 2.24 -2.10
CA PRO A 108 -9.04 1.89 -3.41
C PRO A 108 -7.51 2.09 -3.44
N GLY A 109 -6.78 1.07 -3.91
CA GLY A 109 -5.35 1.18 -4.21
C GLY A 109 -4.38 0.86 -3.07
N THR A 110 -4.51 -0.33 -2.47
CA THR A 110 -3.53 -1.08 -1.63
C THR A 110 -3.73 -1.01 -0.11
N LEU A 111 -3.85 -2.21 0.48
CA LEU A 111 -3.95 -2.53 1.92
C LEU A 111 -2.83 -1.94 2.80
N CYS A 112 -1.79 -1.38 2.19
CA CYS A 112 -0.61 -0.90 2.89
C CYS A 112 -0.36 0.61 2.76
N ARG A 113 -1.23 1.34 2.03
CA ARG A 113 -1.14 2.80 1.96
C ARG A 113 -1.74 3.49 3.19
N TYR A 114 -2.55 2.76 3.97
CA TYR A 114 -3.28 3.29 5.11
C TYR A 114 -3.18 2.35 6.30
N VAL A 115 -3.00 2.90 7.50
CA VAL A 115 -3.11 2.17 8.76
C VAL A 115 -4.44 2.53 9.40
N VAL A 116 -5.27 1.50 9.56
CA VAL A 116 -6.60 1.58 10.16
C VAL A 116 -6.68 0.79 11.47
N SER A 117 -5.55 0.55 12.14
CA SER A 117 -5.49 -0.26 13.37
C SER A 117 -6.39 0.29 14.48
N ALA A 118 -6.54 1.61 14.57
CA ALA A 118 -7.48 2.27 15.48
C ALA A 118 -8.97 1.99 15.16
N CYS A 119 -9.29 1.51 13.96
CA CYS A 119 -10.63 1.17 13.50
C CYS A 119 -10.91 -0.34 13.48
N ALA A 120 -9.94 -1.17 13.86
CA ALA A 120 -10.01 -2.62 13.68
C ALA A 120 -10.89 -3.34 14.73
N ALA A 121 -11.12 -2.71 15.90
CA ALA A 121 -11.92 -3.29 16.97
C ALA A 121 -13.44 -2.99 16.83
N GLY A 122 -13.86 -2.32 15.76
CA GLY A 122 -15.19 -1.73 15.66
C GLY A 122 -15.28 -0.39 16.41
N LEU A 123 -16.25 0.45 16.05
CA LEU A 123 -16.44 1.77 16.65
C LEU A 123 -17.79 1.83 17.35
N PRO A 124 -17.89 2.36 18.59
CA PRO A 124 -19.19 2.62 19.19
C PRO A 124 -19.97 3.65 18.35
N PRO A 125 -21.30 3.74 18.49
CA PRO A 125 -22.09 4.80 17.88
C PRO A 125 -21.50 6.18 18.19
N ASN A 126 -21.42 7.05 17.19
CA ASN A 126 -20.75 8.36 17.26
C ASN A 126 -19.23 8.31 17.54
N GLY A 127 -18.63 7.13 17.60
CA GLY A 127 -17.19 6.95 17.74
C GLY A 127 -16.43 7.29 16.46
N SER A 128 -15.17 7.69 16.61
CA SER A 128 -14.27 7.98 15.49
C SER A 128 -12.89 7.36 15.69
N CYS A 129 -12.23 7.01 14.58
CA CYS A 129 -10.84 6.55 14.56
C CYS A 129 -10.03 7.31 13.51
N GLY A 130 -8.72 7.43 13.73
CA GLY A 130 -7.78 7.99 12.76
C GLY A 130 -7.39 6.98 11.68
N VAL A 131 -7.18 7.48 10.47
CA VAL A 131 -6.62 6.71 9.34
C VAL A 131 -5.28 7.33 8.97
N LEU A 132 -4.18 6.63 9.29
CA LEU A 132 -2.83 7.17 9.17
C LEU A 132 -2.16 6.75 7.86
N CYS A 133 -1.18 7.53 7.41
CA CYS A 133 -0.24 7.13 6.36
C CYS A 133 0.93 6.39 7.02
N PRO A 134 1.09 5.06 6.84
CA PRO A 134 2.27 4.35 7.32
C PRO A 134 3.50 4.75 6.52
N ALA A 135 4.68 4.59 7.12
CA ALA A 135 5.93 4.60 6.37
C ALA A 135 5.87 3.57 5.21
N PRO A 136 6.40 3.91 4.01
CA PRO A 136 7.15 5.14 3.69
C PRO A 136 6.25 6.30 3.23
N PHE A 137 4.93 6.15 3.25
CA PHE A 137 4.00 7.19 2.84
C PHE A 137 3.94 8.32 3.87
N VAL A 138 3.78 9.55 3.38
CA VAL A 138 3.60 10.74 4.21
C VAL A 138 2.39 11.50 3.74
N GLY A 139 1.78 12.30 4.61
CA GLY A 139 0.68 13.15 4.22
C GLY A 139 -0.30 13.42 5.34
N ARG A 140 -1.47 13.91 4.97
CA ARG A 140 -2.52 14.24 5.92
C ARG A 140 -3.28 12.98 6.32
N ALA A 141 -3.36 12.71 7.61
CA ALA A 141 -4.19 11.66 8.16
C ALA A 141 -5.69 11.94 7.91
N GLY A 142 -6.44 10.87 7.67
CA GLY A 142 -7.89 10.89 7.56
C GLY A 142 -8.56 10.49 8.87
N ALA A 143 -9.88 10.45 8.84
CA ALA A 143 -10.71 9.99 9.95
C ALA A 143 -11.92 9.23 9.42
N ALA A 144 -12.35 8.23 10.18
CA ALA A 144 -13.60 7.53 9.97
C ALA A 144 -14.48 7.64 11.21
N ALA A 145 -15.79 7.70 11.03
CA ALA A 145 -16.75 7.78 12.12
C ALA A 145 -17.91 6.79 11.94
N CYS A 146 -18.40 6.28 13.06
CA CYS A 146 -19.62 5.52 13.13
C CYS A 146 -20.81 6.46 13.35
N PRO A 147 -21.91 6.34 12.58
CA PRO A 147 -23.11 7.14 12.80
C PRO A 147 -23.66 7.00 14.22
N ALA A 148 -24.18 8.09 14.78
CA ALA A 148 -24.73 8.12 16.14
C ALA A 148 -26.01 7.27 16.29
N ASP A 149 -26.73 7.07 15.19
CA ASP A 149 -27.98 6.33 15.09
C ASP A 149 -27.80 4.92 14.50
N ASN A 150 -26.59 4.37 14.56
CA ASN A 150 -26.31 3.07 13.98
C ASN A 150 -26.99 1.94 14.78
N THR A 151 -27.89 1.18 14.15
CA THR A 151 -28.50 -0.04 14.71
C THR A 151 -28.03 -1.32 14.00
N ASP A 152 -27.25 -1.17 12.92
CA ASP A 152 -26.72 -2.28 12.13
C ASP A 152 -25.25 -2.57 12.48
N ALA A 153 -25.01 -3.73 13.11
CA ALA A 153 -23.67 -4.17 13.50
C ALA A 153 -22.75 -4.50 12.30
N ALA A 154 -23.31 -4.75 11.11
CA ALA A 154 -22.53 -5.00 9.89
C ALA A 154 -22.11 -3.69 9.18
N ARG A 155 -22.65 -2.54 9.59
CA ARG A 155 -22.36 -1.26 8.95
C ARG A 155 -20.92 -0.84 9.22
N ALA A 156 -20.14 -0.64 8.16
CA ALA A 156 -18.79 -0.11 8.26
C ALA A 156 -18.79 1.40 8.60
N PRO A 157 -17.76 1.90 9.32
CA PRO A 157 -17.55 3.33 9.54
C PRO A 157 -17.41 4.08 8.22
N ARG A 158 -17.88 5.33 8.19
CA ARG A 158 -17.76 6.21 7.03
C ARG A 158 -16.53 7.10 7.17
N LEU A 159 -15.77 7.28 6.09
CA LEU A 159 -14.70 8.27 6.04
C LEU A 159 -15.31 9.67 6.15
N THR A 160 -14.99 10.38 7.22
CA THR A 160 -15.38 11.78 7.43
C THR A 160 -14.31 12.75 6.92
N VAL A 161 -13.05 12.32 6.98
CA VAL A 161 -11.91 13.04 6.40
C VAL A 161 -11.10 12.06 5.57
N SER A 162 -10.94 12.34 4.27
CA SER A 162 -10.15 11.50 3.38
C SER A 162 -8.65 11.65 3.70
N PRO A 163 -7.90 10.55 3.91
CA PRO A 163 -6.45 10.62 4.03
C PRO A 163 -5.81 10.98 2.69
N GLU A 164 -4.74 11.77 2.73
CA GLU A 164 -3.98 12.20 1.55
C GLU A 164 -2.55 11.67 1.66
N CYS A 165 -2.37 10.37 1.49
CA CYS A 165 -1.05 9.73 1.59
C CYS A 165 -0.32 9.81 0.25
N ARG A 166 0.88 10.42 0.22
CA ARG A 166 1.76 10.49 -0.94
C ARG A 166 3.09 9.78 -0.69
N CYS A 167 3.75 9.35 -1.75
CA CYS A 167 5.09 8.79 -1.69
C CYS A 167 6.11 9.94 -1.68
N PRO A 168 6.82 10.21 -0.56
CA PRO A 168 7.82 11.28 -0.49
C PRO A 168 9.00 10.95 -1.40
N ASP A 169 9.86 11.94 -1.66
CA ASP A 169 11.15 11.68 -2.27
C ASP A 169 12.13 11.06 -1.26
N PRO A 170 13.06 10.19 -1.70
CA PRO A 170 14.11 9.71 -0.82
C PRO A 170 14.95 10.88 -0.31
N ALA A 171 15.35 10.84 0.97
CA ALA A 171 16.13 11.91 1.59
C ALA A 171 17.50 12.11 0.93
N VAL A 172 18.08 11.02 0.42
CA VAL A 172 19.33 11.02 -0.34
C VAL A 172 19.04 10.40 -1.71
N PRO A 173 19.29 11.10 -2.82
CA PRO A 173 19.21 10.53 -4.16
C PRO A 173 20.13 9.30 -4.29
N PRO A 174 19.61 8.12 -4.63
CA PRO A 174 20.44 6.97 -4.99
C PRO A 174 21.31 7.27 -6.21
N VAL A 175 22.46 6.61 -6.30
CA VAL A 175 23.33 6.67 -7.47
C VAL A 175 22.55 6.27 -8.73
N GLY A 176 22.75 7.03 -9.82
CA GLY A 176 22.06 6.81 -11.08
C GLY A 176 20.76 7.56 -11.26
N TYR A 177 20.36 8.37 -10.27
CA TYR A 177 19.15 9.18 -10.32
C TYR A 177 19.45 10.65 -10.05
N VAL A 178 18.70 11.52 -10.71
CA VAL A 178 18.73 12.97 -10.48
C VAL A 178 17.29 13.49 -10.43
N LEU A 179 17.02 14.37 -9.47
CA LEU A 179 15.72 15.03 -9.35
C LEU A 179 15.73 16.30 -10.21
N THR A 180 14.81 16.38 -11.17
CA THR A 180 14.62 17.55 -12.04
C THR A 180 13.29 18.24 -11.72
N ARG A 181 12.97 19.33 -12.43
CA ARG A 181 11.66 20.01 -12.31
C ARG A 181 10.49 19.09 -12.69
N ASP A 182 10.72 18.14 -13.60
CA ASP A 182 9.71 17.22 -14.11
C ASP A 182 9.67 15.88 -13.34
N GLY A 183 10.47 15.77 -12.26
CA GLY A 183 10.58 14.59 -11.42
C GLY A 183 11.92 13.86 -11.58
N TRP A 184 11.95 12.61 -11.11
CA TRP A 184 13.15 11.78 -11.15
C TRP A 184 13.47 11.38 -12.59
N THR A 185 14.73 11.54 -12.99
CA THR A 185 15.28 11.04 -14.24
C THR A 185 16.55 10.25 -13.97
N CYS A 186 17.02 9.48 -14.96
CA CYS A 186 18.32 8.83 -14.84
C CYS A 186 19.43 9.87 -14.90
N ALA A 187 20.48 9.68 -14.10
CA ALA A 187 21.67 10.52 -14.10
C ALA A 187 22.49 10.32 -15.39
N GLU A 188 23.51 11.16 -15.57
CA GLU A 188 24.44 11.06 -16.70
C GLU A 188 25.05 9.66 -16.81
N GLY A 189 25.07 9.07 -18.00
CA GLY A 189 25.58 7.72 -18.23
C GLY A 189 24.64 6.59 -17.81
N TYR A 190 23.56 6.88 -17.07
CA TYR A 190 22.51 5.91 -16.75
C TYR A 190 21.40 5.94 -17.80
N ARG A 191 20.73 4.80 -17.96
CA ARG A 191 19.60 4.64 -18.87
C ARG A 191 18.37 4.15 -18.14
N GLY A 192 17.19 4.42 -18.71
CA GLY A 192 15.93 3.74 -18.39
C GLY A 192 14.83 4.73 -18.08
N ARG A 193 13.85 4.30 -17.28
CA ARG A 193 12.76 5.16 -16.82
C ARG A 193 12.76 5.16 -15.31
N ALA A 194 13.22 6.27 -14.73
CA ALA A 194 13.16 6.44 -13.29
C ALA A 194 11.71 6.36 -12.80
N ALA A 195 11.47 5.47 -11.85
CA ALA A 195 10.19 5.29 -11.20
C ALA A 195 10.38 5.37 -9.69
N LYS A 196 9.58 6.20 -9.04
CA LYS A 196 9.54 6.29 -7.57
C LYS A 196 8.46 5.36 -7.04
N VAL A 197 8.86 4.39 -6.23
CA VAL A 197 7.99 3.33 -5.71
C VAL A 197 8.00 3.35 -4.19
N CYS A 198 6.81 3.42 -3.59
CA CYS A 198 6.63 3.18 -2.17
C CYS A 198 6.05 1.78 -1.98
N ARG A 199 6.85 0.88 -1.42
CA ARG A 199 6.43 -0.50 -1.14
C ARG A 199 5.88 -0.61 0.28
N CYS A 200 4.94 -1.52 0.48
CA CYS A 200 4.44 -1.88 1.81
C CYS A 200 5.62 -2.30 2.71
N ASN A 201 5.65 -1.84 3.96
CA ASN A 201 6.69 -2.17 4.95
C ASN A 201 8.11 -1.69 4.61
N ALA A 202 8.29 -0.84 3.60
CA ALA A 202 9.57 -0.19 3.36
C ALA A 202 9.75 0.98 4.34
N ALA A 203 10.97 1.16 4.86
CA ALA A 203 11.29 2.31 5.71
C ALA A 203 11.33 3.63 4.91
N ALA A 204 11.61 3.56 3.61
CA ALA A 204 11.79 4.70 2.71
C ALA A 204 11.29 4.38 1.28
N PRO A 205 10.98 5.41 0.46
CA PRO A 205 10.73 5.23 -0.97
C PRO A 205 11.97 4.66 -1.68
N VAL A 206 11.74 3.88 -2.73
CA VAL A 206 12.79 3.30 -3.58
C VAL A 206 12.67 3.87 -4.98
N LEU A 207 13.80 4.20 -5.61
CA LEU A 207 13.85 4.53 -7.03
C LEU A 207 14.27 3.29 -7.82
N GLU A 208 13.57 3.03 -8.92
CA GLU A 208 13.77 1.87 -9.78
C GLU A 208 13.86 2.30 -11.25
N GLY A 209 14.41 1.43 -12.10
CA GLY A 209 14.40 1.61 -13.54
C GLY A 209 15.55 2.41 -14.16
N CYS A 210 16.53 2.89 -13.39
CA CYS A 210 17.78 3.41 -13.94
C CYS A 210 18.92 2.42 -13.69
N SER A 211 19.72 2.14 -14.71
CA SER A 211 20.90 1.27 -14.61
C SER A 211 22.00 1.77 -15.54
N ALA A 212 23.25 1.58 -15.14
CA ALA A 212 24.39 1.88 -16.00
C ALA A 212 24.53 0.74 -17.02
N PRO A 213 24.61 1.03 -18.33
CA PRO A 213 24.90 0.01 -19.33
C PRO A 213 26.39 -0.36 -19.28
N VAL A 214 26.67 -1.66 -19.24
CA VAL A 214 28.05 -2.19 -19.18
C VAL A 214 28.27 -3.22 -20.28
N PRO A 215 29.38 -3.20 -21.03
CA PRO A 215 29.69 -4.29 -21.96
C PRO A 215 29.62 -5.65 -21.25
N CYS A 216 29.05 -6.64 -21.90
CA CYS A 216 28.75 -7.90 -21.23
C CYS A 216 29.99 -8.75 -20.93
N ASP A 217 31.06 -8.55 -21.71
CA ASP A 217 32.35 -9.22 -21.59
C ASP A 217 33.43 -8.44 -22.37
N ILE A 218 34.70 -8.73 -22.10
CA ILE A 218 35.87 -8.18 -22.80
C ILE A 218 36.95 -9.25 -22.93
N GLU A 219 37.51 -9.40 -24.13
CA GLU A 219 38.62 -10.32 -24.36
C GLU A 219 39.95 -9.71 -23.93
N GLY A 220 40.98 -10.56 -23.79
CA GLY A 220 42.35 -10.12 -23.54
C GLY A 220 42.82 -9.12 -24.60
N PHE A 221 43.63 -8.15 -24.19
CA PHE A 221 44.32 -7.24 -25.11
C PHE A 221 45.74 -7.77 -25.32
N GLN A 222 46.12 -7.92 -26.58
CA GLN A 222 47.49 -8.26 -26.98
C GLN A 222 48.15 -7.03 -27.59
N ASP A 223 49.27 -6.62 -27.01
CA ASP A 223 50.10 -5.57 -27.58
C ASP A 223 50.79 -6.09 -28.85
N THR A 224 50.82 -5.24 -29.86
CA THR A 224 51.42 -5.50 -31.18
C THR A 224 52.51 -4.48 -31.52
N ASP A 225 52.75 -3.49 -30.64
CA ASP A 225 53.83 -2.52 -30.79
C ASP A 225 55.10 -3.01 -30.08
N ALA A 226 56.21 -3.15 -30.82
CA ALA A 226 57.46 -3.66 -30.27
C ALA A 226 58.21 -2.68 -29.35
N ARG A 227 57.66 -1.50 -29.08
CA ARG A 227 58.34 -0.40 -28.37
C ARG A 227 57.90 -0.37 -26.91
N ALA A 228 58.84 -0.61 -26.00
CA ALA A 228 58.60 -0.51 -24.56
C ALA A 228 57.90 0.80 -24.16
N GLY A 229 56.81 0.68 -23.40
CA GLY A 229 55.99 1.79 -22.91
C GLY A 229 55.04 2.38 -23.96
N VAL A 230 54.87 1.74 -25.11
CA VAL A 230 53.92 2.13 -26.15
C VAL A 230 53.08 0.93 -26.52
N ILE A 231 51.76 1.04 -26.43
CA ILE A 231 50.86 -0.05 -26.80
C ILE A 231 50.17 0.23 -28.13
N SER A 232 49.93 -0.81 -28.91
CA SER A 232 49.00 -0.77 -30.04
C SER A 232 48.36 -2.14 -30.25
N GLY A 233 47.12 -2.18 -30.74
CA GLY A 233 46.47 -3.47 -30.98
C GLY A 233 44.99 -3.36 -31.18
N ARG A 234 44.29 -4.47 -30.97
CA ARG A 234 42.83 -4.53 -31.06
C ARG A 234 42.26 -5.11 -29.78
N VAL A 235 41.22 -4.47 -29.26
CA VAL A 235 40.42 -4.99 -28.16
C VAL A 235 39.07 -5.45 -28.68
N PHE A 236 38.62 -6.62 -28.23
CA PHE A 236 37.31 -7.19 -28.54
C PHE A 236 36.44 -7.18 -27.30
N PHE A 237 35.18 -6.81 -27.45
CA PHE A 237 34.24 -6.78 -26.34
C PHE A 237 32.80 -7.04 -26.79
N GLY A 238 31.96 -7.38 -25.82
CA GLY A 238 30.57 -7.71 -26.03
C GLY A 238 29.58 -6.55 -25.97
N PRO A 239 28.34 -6.77 -26.42
CA PRO A 239 27.27 -5.78 -26.35
C PRO A 239 26.92 -5.38 -24.92
N ALA A 240 26.31 -4.21 -24.77
CA ALA A 240 25.93 -3.68 -23.46
C ALA A 240 24.77 -4.46 -22.83
N ARG A 241 24.90 -4.72 -21.52
CA ARG A 241 23.84 -5.20 -20.64
C ARG A 241 23.18 -4.03 -19.96
N PHE A 242 21.86 -4.10 -19.85
CA PHE A 242 21.04 -3.18 -19.09
C PHE A 242 20.09 -3.98 -18.20
N ALA A 243 20.10 -3.71 -16.89
CA ALA A 243 19.31 -4.45 -15.88
C ALA A 243 19.44 -5.99 -16.02
N GLY A 244 20.66 -6.47 -16.30
CA GLY A 244 20.97 -7.90 -16.43
C GLY A 244 20.69 -8.52 -17.81
N ALA A 245 19.99 -7.83 -18.71
CA ALA A 245 19.68 -8.30 -20.06
C ALA A 245 20.51 -7.59 -21.14
N LEU A 246 20.84 -8.27 -22.24
CA LEU A 246 21.45 -7.63 -23.41
C LEU A 246 20.44 -6.67 -24.05
N ASN A 247 20.76 -5.38 -24.06
CA ASN A 247 19.89 -4.35 -24.63
C ASN A 247 20.68 -3.07 -24.93
N GLU A 248 20.97 -2.86 -26.20
CA GLU A 248 21.72 -1.70 -26.68
C GLU A 248 20.84 -0.54 -27.17
N GLY A 249 19.52 -0.60 -26.95
CA GLY A 249 18.67 0.53 -27.27
C GLY A 249 19.19 1.79 -26.57
N GLY A 250 19.33 2.91 -27.27
CA GLY A 250 19.86 4.14 -26.66
C GLY A 250 21.31 4.05 -26.18
N ILE A 251 22.10 3.12 -26.72
CA ILE A 251 23.57 3.19 -26.70
C ILE A 251 24.00 3.78 -28.04
N ASN A 252 24.77 4.87 -28.00
CA ASN A 252 25.31 5.52 -29.20
C ASN A 252 26.56 4.79 -29.70
N GLY A 253 27.37 4.26 -28.77
CA GLY A 253 28.61 3.59 -29.08
C GLY A 253 29.36 3.14 -27.84
N TYR A 254 30.62 2.83 -28.03
CA TYR A 254 31.58 2.47 -27.01
C TYR A 254 32.82 3.34 -27.17
N ALA A 255 33.51 3.62 -26.06
CA ALA A 255 34.81 4.26 -26.08
C ALA A 255 35.81 3.46 -25.26
N VAL A 256 37.03 3.40 -25.76
CA VAL A 256 38.17 2.74 -25.12
C VAL A 256 39.07 3.80 -24.53
N PHE A 257 39.44 3.64 -23.27
CA PHE A 257 40.33 4.54 -22.52
C PHE A 257 41.49 3.77 -21.94
N LEU A 258 42.58 4.47 -21.62
CA LEU A 258 43.52 3.98 -20.62
C LEU A 258 42.86 4.08 -19.24
N GLY A 259 43.17 3.14 -18.36
CA GLY A 259 42.71 3.13 -16.99
C GLY A 259 43.84 2.77 -16.03
N ASP A 260 43.71 3.24 -14.79
CA ASP A 260 44.52 2.71 -13.70
C ASP A 260 44.02 1.34 -13.23
N ARG A 261 44.66 0.78 -12.20
CA ARG A 261 44.28 -0.49 -11.57
C ARG A 261 42.89 -0.51 -10.91
N CYS A 262 42.30 0.67 -10.67
CA CYS A 262 40.96 0.83 -10.11
C CYS A 262 39.92 1.06 -11.22
N GLY A 263 40.34 1.10 -12.49
CA GLY A 263 39.51 1.44 -13.64
C GLY A 263 39.31 2.95 -13.83
N ALA A 264 39.92 3.83 -13.04
CA ALA A 264 39.77 5.26 -13.27
C ALA A 264 40.39 5.62 -14.63
N THR A 265 39.59 6.22 -15.52
CA THR A 265 40.04 6.54 -16.87
C THR A 265 41.11 7.62 -16.88
N LEU A 266 42.20 7.40 -17.61
CA LEU A 266 43.34 8.29 -17.75
C LEU A 266 43.31 8.94 -19.15
N GLY A 267 43.05 10.25 -19.20
CA GLY A 267 43.08 11.01 -20.45
C GLY A 267 41.83 10.88 -21.33
N GLN A 268 42.02 11.06 -22.64
CA GLN A 268 40.95 11.03 -23.66
C GLN A 268 40.71 9.61 -24.17
N ALA A 269 39.58 9.41 -24.86
CA ALA A 269 39.29 8.13 -25.52
C ALA A 269 40.34 7.84 -26.61
N LEU A 270 40.91 6.64 -26.58
CA LEU A 270 41.86 6.14 -27.58
C LEU A 270 41.15 5.71 -28.87
N ALA A 271 39.95 5.17 -28.73
CA ALA A 271 39.12 4.72 -29.83
C ALA A 271 37.63 4.83 -29.48
N ALA A 272 36.80 4.96 -30.51
CA ALA A 272 35.34 4.93 -30.37
C ALA A 272 34.73 3.99 -31.42
N VAL A 273 33.72 3.23 -31.02
CA VAL A 273 33.00 2.28 -31.87
C VAL A 273 31.53 2.63 -31.85
N GLN A 274 30.92 2.82 -33.01
CA GLN A 274 29.47 3.04 -33.10
C GLN A 274 28.73 1.70 -32.96
N VAL A 275 27.57 1.70 -32.31
CA VAL A 275 26.73 0.51 -32.22
C VAL A 275 26.24 0.12 -33.61
N ALA A 276 26.43 -1.14 -34.00
CA ALA A 276 25.88 -1.68 -35.24
C ALA A 276 24.35 -1.80 -35.12
N PRO A 277 23.57 -1.31 -36.11
CA PRO A 277 22.12 -1.44 -36.08
C PRO A 277 21.72 -2.91 -36.32
N GLY A 278 21.20 -3.58 -35.30
CA GLY A 278 20.63 -4.92 -35.44
C GLY A 278 20.22 -5.54 -34.11
N PRO A 279 19.13 -6.33 -34.07
CA PRO A 279 18.82 -7.11 -32.88
C PRO A 279 19.88 -8.20 -32.70
N TRP A 280 20.44 -8.34 -31.50
CA TRP A 280 21.27 -9.49 -31.15
C TRP A 280 20.39 -10.75 -31.16
N PRO A 281 20.60 -11.67 -32.11
CA PRO A 281 19.72 -12.84 -32.27
C PRO A 281 19.79 -13.77 -31.07
N ASP A 282 20.94 -13.78 -30.39
CA ASP A 282 21.21 -14.61 -29.23
C ASP A 282 21.21 -13.75 -27.96
N ARG A 283 20.47 -14.19 -26.93
CA ARG A 283 20.53 -13.58 -25.58
C ARG A 283 21.87 -13.86 -24.87
N CYS A 284 22.83 -14.44 -25.58
CA CYS A 284 24.15 -14.82 -25.09
C CYS A 284 25.12 -13.66 -25.29
N CYS A 285 25.93 -13.40 -24.26
CA CYS A 285 27.02 -12.45 -24.40
C CYS A 285 28.07 -13.02 -25.36
N ARG A 286 28.40 -12.24 -26.40
CA ARG A 286 29.50 -12.52 -27.31
C ARG A 286 30.60 -11.51 -27.07
N SER A 287 31.75 -11.95 -26.57
CA SER A 287 32.93 -11.11 -26.28
C SER A 287 33.57 -10.52 -27.53
N ASP A 288 33.24 -11.03 -28.73
CA ASP A 288 33.81 -10.64 -30.02
C ASP A 288 32.87 -9.77 -30.89
N ALA A 289 31.74 -9.36 -30.32
CA ALA A 289 30.70 -8.62 -31.02
C ALA A 289 31.17 -7.27 -31.58
N TYR A 290 32.06 -6.60 -30.85
CA TYR A 290 32.65 -5.33 -31.21
C TYR A 290 34.17 -5.43 -31.16
N SER A 291 34.82 -4.60 -31.96
CA SER A 291 36.26 -4.41 -31.85
C SER A 291 36.66 -2.95 -32.03
N ALA A 292 37.70 -2.54 -31.31
CA ALA A 292 38.29 -1.21 -31.42
C ALA A 292 39.80 -1.34 -31.64
N THR A 293 40.33 -0.59 -32.60
CA THR A 293 41.78 -0.50 -32.82
C THR A 293 42.36 0.56 -31.90
N VAL A 294 43.26 0.17 -31.01
CA VAL A 294 44.05 1.07 -30.17
C VAL A 294 45.26 1.54 -31.00
N PRO A 295 45.38 2.84 -31.30
CA PRO A 295 46.55 3.36 -32.01
C PRO A 295 47.80 3.25 -31.13
N ALA A 296 48.98 3.34 -31.74
CA ALA A 296 50.24 3.43 -31.00
C ALA A 296 50.20 4.58 -29.98
N THR A 297 50.11 4.22 -28.71
CA THR A 297 49.83 5.14 -27.60
C THR A 297 50.88 4.94 -26.51
N ALA A 298 51.60 6.00 -26.15
CA ALA A 298 52.51 5.96 -25.02
C ALA A 298 51.74 5.79 -23.70
N LEU A 299 52.15 4.84 -22.88
CA LEU A 299 51.56 4.58 -21.57
C LEU A 299 51.99 5.67 -20.57
N PRO A 300 51.07 6.49 -20.04
CA PRO A 300 51.38 7.37 -18.93
C PRO A 300 51.62 6.54 -17.66
N ALA A 301 52.32 7.14 -16.68
CA ALA A 301 52.56 6.49 -15.40
C ALA A 301 51.23 6.09 -14.73
N GLY A 302 51.13 4.82 -14.32
CA GLY A 302 49.94 4.25 -13.67
C GLY A 302 48.86 3.73 -14.63
N ALA A 303 49.07 3.79 -15.95
CA ALA A 303 48.21 3.08 -16.91
C ALA A 303 48.49 1.57 -16.84
N GLU A 304 47.52 0.82 -16.32
CA GLU A 304 47.63 -0.63 -16.11
C GLU A 304 46.52 -1.41 -16.86
N THR A 305 45.43 -0.73 -17.24
CA THR A 305 44.27 -1.36 -17.89
C THR A 305 43.79 -0.58 -19.11
N LEU A 306 43.14 -1.26 -20.04
CA LEU A 306 42.22 -0.65 -21.00
C LEU A 306 40.81 -0.77 -20.45
N VAL A 307 40.06 0.31 -20.56
CA VAL A 307 38.70 0.42 -20.04
C VAL A 307 37.75 0.65 -21.20
N VAL A 308 36.71 -0.18 -21.30
CA VAL A 308 35.65 -0.03 -22.31
C VAL A 308 34.37 0.39 -21.62
N ALA A 309 33.89 1.59 -21.97
CA ALA A 309 32.66 2.16 -21.43
C ALA A 309 31.63 2.35 -22.55
N ALA A 310 30.37 2.05 -22.24
CA ALA A 310 29.26 2.36 -23.13
C ALA A 310 28.96 3.87 -23.13
N LEU A 311 28.62 4.42 -24.29
CA LEU A 311 28.23 5.81 -24.48
C LEU A 311 26.72 5.88 -24.70
N THR A 312 26.03 6.63 -23.85
CA THR A 312 24.59 6.91 -23.98
C THR A 312 24.38 8.32 -24.52
N PRO A 313 23.14 8.69 -24.91
CA PRO A 313 22.79 10.08 -25.20
C PRO A 313 23.01 11.04 -24.03
N SER A 314 22.98 10.54 -22.79
CA SER A 314 23.21 11.35 -21.61
C SER A 314 24.69 11.50 -21.27
N GLY A 315 25.56 10.55 -21.62
CA GLY A 315 26.99 10.65 -21.40
C GLY A 315 27.68 9.28 -21.34
N ARG A 316 28.87 9.22 -20.75
CA ARG A 316 29.61 7.96 -20.56
C ARG A 316 29.03 7.17 -19.41
N SER A 317 28.80 5.87 -19.61
CA SER A 317 28.39 4.97 -18.53
C SER A 317 29.46 4.94 -17.42
N PRO A 318 29.07 5.04 -16.14
CA PRO A 318 30.00 4.91 -15.03
C PRO A 318 30.38 3.45 -14.72
N GLU A 319 29.62 2.48 -15.24
CA GLU A 319 30.01 1.07 -15.20
C GLU A 319 30.69 0.67 -16.51
N GLN A 320 31.75 -0.10 -16.39
CA GLN A 320 32.70 -0.38 -17.46
C GLN A 320 33.35 -1.73 -17.26
N VAL A 321 33.89 -2.29 -18.34
CA VAL A 321 34.73 -3.49 -18.29
C VAL A 321 36.18 -3.09 -18.49
N MET A 322 37.09 -3.85 -17.88
CA MET A 322 38.52 -3.58 -17.92
C MET A 322 39.29 -4.82 -18.36
N VAL A 323 40.35 -4.61 -19.12
CA VAL A 323 41.32 -5.63 -19.49
C VAL A 323 42.72 -5.14 -19.16
N THR A 324 43.54 -5.99 -18.55
CA THR A 324 44.91 -5.65 -18.18
C THR A 324 45.76 -5.45 -19.44
N ILE A 325 46.60 -4.43 -19.41
CA ILE A 325 47.61 -4.20 -20.45
C ILE A 325 48.83 -5.05 -20.12
N ASN A 326 49.26 -5.89 -21.05
CA ASN A 326 50.53 -6.60 -20.98
C ASN A 326 51.43 -6.11 -22.10
N ASP A 327 52.41 -5.27 -21.76
CA ASP A 327 53.45 -4.78 -22.67
C ASP A 327 54.61 -5.78 -22.63
N ASP A 328 54.57 -6.73 -23.57
CA ASP A 328 55.50 -7.86 -23.68
C ASP A 328 56.95 -7.40 -23.93
N ASP A 329 57.16 -6.14 -24.30
CA ASP A 329 58.47 -5.58 -24.68
C ASP A 329 59.16 -4.83 -23.54
N THR A 330 58.58 -4.83 -22.34
CA THR A 330 59.19 -4.22 -21.14
C THR A 330 60.36 -5.03 -20.55
N GLY A 331 61.12 -5.78 -21.36
CA GLY A 331 62.53 -6.14 -21.11
C GLY A 331 62.90 -6.84 -19.79
N GLY A 332 61.92 -7.19 -18.96
CA GLY A 332 62.07 -8.01 -17.79
C GLY A 332 62.15 -9.43 -18.28
N SER A 333 63.34 -10.04 -18.19
CA SER A 333 63.56 -11.44 -18.45
C SER A 333 62.77 -12.30 -17.45
N SER A 334 61.45 -12.35 -17.56
CA SER A 334 60.62 -13.33 -16.88
C SER A 334 60.79 -14.63 -17.65
N SER A 335 61.80 -15.39 -17.23
CA SER A 335 61.94 -16.81 -17.48
C SER A 335 60.56 -17.47 -17.48
N SER A 336 60.14 -17.93 -18.65
CA SER A 336 58.94 -18.72 -18.89
C SER A 336 59.00 -20.01 -18.08
N SER A 337 58.49 -19.99 -16.84
CA SER A 337 58.06 -21.20 -16.17
C SER A 337 56.67 -21.54 -16.71
N SER A 338 56.67 -22.31 -17.80
CA SER A 338 55.52 -23.04 -18.30
C SER A 338 55.05 -24.05 -17.25
N SER A 339 54.22 -23.61 -16.31
CA SER A 339 53.40 -24.51 -15.51
C SER A 339 52.04 -24.65 -16.17
N SER A 340 51.95 -25.64 -17.05
CA SER A 340 50.70 -26.27 -17.45
C SER A 340 50.01 -26.81 -16.20
N ASN A 341 49.05 -26.06 -15.66
CA ASN A 341 47.99 -26.63 -14.84
C ASN A 341 46.65 -26.25 -15.44
N ASP A 342 46.20 -27.20 -16.25
CA ASP A 342 44.84 -27.50 -16.60
C ASP A 342 43.99 -27.59 -15.32
N THR A 343 43.10 -26.63 -15.10
CA THR A 343 41.81 -26.78 -14.40
C THR A 343 41.04 -25.46 -14.50
N GLY A 344 40.13 -25.41 -15.46
CA GLY A 344 39.15 -24.33 -15.60
C GLY A 344 38.31 -24.21 -14.32
N GLY A 345 38.45 -23.06 -13.66
CA GLY A 345 37.60 -22.63 -12.56
C GLY A 345 37.21 -21.18 -12.79
N PHE A 346 36.13 -20.97 -13.55
CA PHE A 346 35.46 -19.67 -13.64
C PHE A 346 35.00 -19.25 -12.24
N VAL A 347 35.65 -18.25 -11.65
CA VAL A 347 35.14 -17.55 -10.48
C VAL A 347 34.38 -16.33 -11.00
N PRO A 348 33.04 -16.29 -10.94
CA PRO A 348 32.31 -15.09 -11.27
C PRO A 348 32.67 -14.03 -10.24
N VAL A 349 33.26 -12.92 -10.69
CA VAL A 349 33.35 -11.69 -9.90
C VAL A 349 31.91 -11.21 -9.71
N GLY A 350 31.33 -11.60 -8.58
CA GLY A 350 30.02 -11.14 -8.16
C GLY A 350 30.05 -9.63 -8.02
N VAL A 351 29.30 -8.96 -8.89
CA VAL A 351 28.81 -7.61 -8.64
C VAL A 351 28.21 -7.59 -7.24
N HIS A 352 28.87 -6.89 -6.31
CA HIS A 352 28.36 -6.65 -4.97
C HIS A 352 27.12 -5.76 -5.06
N SER A 353 25.97 -6.39 -5.28
CA SER A 353 24.70 -5.86 -4.81
C SER A 353 24.74 -5.86 -3.29
N ALA A 354 24.79 -4.69 -2.68
CA ALA A 354 24.60 -4.51 -1.25
C ALA A 354 23.17 -4.88 -0.86
N ALA A 355 22.89 -6.18 -0.75
CA ALA A 355 21.71 -6.72 -0.10
C ALA A 355 22.08 -7.03 1.36
N GLN A 356 21.66 -6.17 2.28
CA GLN A 356 21.70 -6.43 3.72
C GLN A 356 20.92 -7.72 4.02
N ARG A 357 21.62 -8.81 4.35
CA ARG A 357 21.01 -9.97 5.02
C ARG A 357 21.00 -9.71 6.52
N ALA A 358 19.79 -9.51 7.06
CA ALA A 358 19.50 -9.63 8.47
C ALA A 358 19.87 -11.04 8.94
N GLY A 359 20.65 -11.11 10.02
CA GLY A 359 21.09 -12.35 10.63
C GLY A 359 19.92 -13.15 11.20
N GLY A 360 19.96 -14.47 10.97
CA GLY A 360 19.17 -15.42 11.71
C GLY A 360 19.66 -15.50 13.15
N LEU A 361 18.75 -15.26 14.09
CA LEU A 361 18.95 -15.50 15.52
C LEU A 361 18.23 -16.78 15.92
N TRP A 362 18.99 -17.59 16.65
CA TRP A 362 18.62 -18.86 17.24
C TRP A 362 17.54 -18.66 18.31
N TRP A 363 16.50 -19.49 18.29
CA TRP A 363 15.59 -19.63 19.43
C TRP A 363 16.19 -20.63 20.41
N VAL A 364 16.77 -20.11 21.49
CA VAL A 364 16.98 -20.86 22.73
C VAL A 364 15.79 -20.59 23.64
N ALA A 365 15.07 -21.64 24.01
CA ALA A 365 14.03 -21.60 25.01
C ALA A 365 14.65 -21.36 26.39
N ALA A 366 14.31 -20.24 27.03
CA ALA A 366 14.56 -20.02 28.45
C ALA A 366 13.39 -19.22 29.05
N GLY A 367 12.87 -19.73 30.18
CA GLY A 367 11.64 -19.30 30.83
C GLY A 367 11.67 -17.88 31.39
N LEU A 368 10.47 -17.30 31.46
CA LEU A 368 10.18 -16.04 32.12
C LEU A 368 10.02 -16.23 33.64
N PRO A 369 10.66 -15.40 34.48
CA PRO A 369 10.11 -15.07 35.78
C PRO A 369 9.18 -13.85 35.66
N THR A 370 8.05 -13.95 36.34
CA THR A 370 7.10 -12.88 36.64
C THR A 370 7.76 -11.81 37.50
N VAL A 371 7.77 -10.56 37.05
CA VAL A 371 7.94 -9.39 37.93
C VAL A 371 6.90 -8.34 37.56
N ALA A 372 5.96 -8.14 38.49
CA ALA A 372 4.98 -7.07 38.46
C ALA A 372 5.69 -5.73 38.72
N ALA A 373 5.55 -4.78 37.78
CA ALA A 373 5.90 -3.40 38.01
C ALA A 373 4.63 -2.62 38.36
N ALA A 374 4.54 -2.18 39.61
CA ALA A 374 3.56 -1.22 40.08
C ALA A 374 3.88 0.16 39.48
N VAL A 375 2.95 0.73 38.72
CA VAL A 375 3.00 2.14 38.31
C VAL A 375 2.24 2.95 39.35
N ALA A 376 2.98 3.69 40.17
CA ALA A 376 2.43 4.74 41.01
C ALA A 376 2.09 5.95 40.11
N VAL A 377 0.82 6.37 40.14
CA VAL A 377 0.36 7.61 39.52
C VAL A 377 0.44 8.70 40.59
N GLU A 378 1.36 9.64 40.39
CA GLU A 378 1.51 10.83 41.23
C GLU A 378 0.55 11.92 40.69
N LEU A 379 -0.48 12.24 41.46
CA LEU A 379 -1.40 13.36 41.22
C LEU A 379 -0.70 14.67 41.61
N ALA A 380 -0.38 15.51 40.62
CA ALA A 380 -0.03 16.91 40.86
C ALA A 380 -1.31 17.78 40.80
N ALA A 381 -1.69 18.34 41.95
CA ALA A 381 -2.75 19.33 42.09
C ALA A 381 -2.30 20.69 41.54
N LEU A 382 -3.16 21.36 40.77
CA LEU A 382 -3.04 22.77 40.40
C LEU A 382 -3.74 23.65 41.46
N PRO A 383 -3.19 24.83 41.82
CA PRO A 383 -3.83 25.76 42.73
C PRO A 383 -4.90 26.62 42.01
N PRO A 384 -5.88 27.19 42.74
CA PRO A 384 -6.91 28.04 42.18
C PRO A 384 -6.37 29.46 41.90
N GLY A 385 -6.74 30.00 40.74
CA GLY A 385 -6.63 31.40 40.36
C GLY A 385 -7.90 31.82 39.64
#